data_AF-C1N751-F1
#
_entry.id   AF-C1N751-F1
#
_cell.length_a   1.000
_cell.length_b   1.000
_cell.length_c   1.000
_cell.angle_alpha   90.00
_cell.angle_beta   90.00
_cell.angle_gamma   90.00
#
_symmetry.space_group_name_H-M   'P 1'
#
loop_
_entity.id
_entity.type
_entity.pdbx_description
1 polymer ?
#
loop_
_entity_poly.entity_id
_entity_poly.type
_entity_poly.pdbx_seq_one_letter_code
_entity_poly.pdbx_strand_id
1 'polypeptide(L)' 'MFSFQDAGENEKNANADAKTGAKVRTCGRCDARDVSWRACGGCRKTYYCGKECQRADWPSHKETCKTS' A
#
# COMPACT_ATOMS: atom_id res chain seq x y z
N MET A 1 -10.79 14.66 56.69
CA MET A 1 -10.03 13.49 56.18
C MET A 1 -10.50 13.29 54.75
N PHE A 2 -9.83 13.93 53.80
CA PHE A 2 -10.21 14.03 52.39
C PHE A 2 -9.26 13.14 51.58
N SER A 3 -9.78 12.10 50.94
CA SER A 3 -9.08 11.33 49.89
C SER A 3 -9.84 11.60 48.59
N PHE A 4 -9.37 12.55 47.78
CA PHE A 4 -8.54 12.35 46.59
C PHE A 4 -9.19 11.46 45.51
N GLN A 5 -9.90 12.13 44.61
CA GLN A 5 -9.87 12.01 43.15
C GLN A 5 -9.61 10.61 42.55
N ASP A 6 -10.62 10.02 41.92
CA ASP A 6 -10.40 9.00 40.90
C ASP A 6 -10.54 9.60 39.49
N ALA A 7 -9.65 9.17 38.61
CA ALA A 7 -9.23 9.82 37.39
C ALA A 7 -10.18 9.55 36.22
N GLY A 8 -10.27 10.51 35.29
CA GLY A 8 -10.99 10.36 34.04
C GLY A 8 -10.20 9.58 33.00
N GLU A 9 -10.91 8.76 32.24
CA GLU A 9 -10.40 8.07 31.07
C GLU A 9 -11.22 8.50 29.85
N ASN A 10 -10.68 9.50 29.14
CA ASN A 10 -11.16 10.00 27.87
C ASN A 10 -10.29 9.38 26.77
N GLU A 11 -10.74 8.25 26.23
CA GLU A 11 -10.11 7.61 25.07
C GLU A 11 -10.66 8.18 23.75
N LYS A 12 -9.99 9.27 23.37
CA LYS A 12 -9.62 9.74 22.03
C LYS A 12 -10.34 9.10 20.83
N ASN A 13 -11.04 10.01 20.17
CA ASN A 13 -11.65 9.95 18.85
C ASN A 13 -10.76 9.46 17.69
N ALA A 14 -11.49 8.99 16.67
CA ALA A 14 -11.26 9.05 15.23
C ALA A 14 -10.06 8.33 14.61
N ASN A 15 -10.37 7.41 13.69
CA ASN A 15 -10.29 7.80 12.29
C ASN A 15 -11.23 6.96 11.43
N ALA A 16 -12.04 7.66 10.64
CA ALA A 16 -12.85 7.09 9.60
C ALA A 16 -11.98 6.60 8.44
N ASP A 17 -12.11 5.33 8.05
CA ASP A 17 -11.97 4.98 6.64
C ASP A 17 -13.33 4.50 6.11
N ALA A 18 -14.10 5.51 5.73
CA ALA A 18 -15.25 5.36 4.90
C ALA A 18 -14.90 4.52 3.65
N LYS A 19 -15.57 3.37 3.52
CA LYS A 19 -16.18 2.91 2.27
C LYS A 19 -15.46 3.40 1.00
N THR A 20 -14.27 2.90 0.73
CA THR A 20 -13.66 3.05 -0.59
C THR A 20 -13.14 1.68 -0.99
N GLY A 21 -13.61 1.16 -2.12
CA GLY A 21 -13.11 -0.08 -2.71
C GLY A 21 -11.63 0.06 -3.04
N ALA A 22 -10.78 -0.08 -2.02
CA ALA A 22 -9.34 -0.06 -2.14
C ALA A 22 -8.99 -1.13 -3.16
N LYS A 23 -8.58 -0.71 -4.36
CA LYS A 23 -8.07 -1.63 -5.35
C LYS A 23 -6.85 -2.27 -4.71
N VAL A 24 -7.01 -3.49 -4.20
CA VAL A 24 -5.90 -4.30 -3.69
C VAL A 24 -4.96 -4.46 -4.87
N ARG A 25 -3.88 -3.69 -4.86
CA ARG A 25 -2.80 -3.87 -5.82
C ARG A 25 -1.93 -4.98 -5.26
N THR A 26 -1.45 -5.83 -6.16
CA THR A 26 -0.49 -6.88 -5.85
C THR A 26 0.76 -6.64 -6.67
N CYS A 27 1.90 -7.09 -6.15
CA CYS A 27 3.14 -7.02 -6.90
C CYS A 27 3.03 -7.97 -8.09
N GLY A 28 3.32 -7.50 -9.31
CA GLY A 28 3.32 -8.33 -10.51
C GLY A 28 4.35 -9.48 -10.53
N ARG A 29 5.15 -9.63 -9.47
CA ARG A 29 6.15 -10.69 -9.30
C ARG A 29 5.94 -11.56 -8.06
N CYS A 30 5.79 -10.94 -6.89
CA CYS A 30 5.90 -11.61 -5.60
C CYS A 30 4.61 -11.52 -4.76
N ASP A 31 3.53 -11.01 -5.34
CA ASP A 31 2.20 -10.95 -4.72
C ASP A 31 2.13 -10.26 -3.35
N ALA A 32 3.16 -9.49 -2.99
CA ALA A 32 3.15 -8.63 -1.81
C ALA A 32 1.89 -7.74 -1.81
N ARG A 33 1.40 -7.37 -0.64
CA ARG A 33 0.24 -6.49 -0.41
C ARG A 33 0.60 -5.45 0.64
N ASP A 34 -0.17 -4.36 0.76
CA ASP A 34 0.06 -3.30 1.77
C ASP A 34 1.48 -2.71 1.79
N VAL A 35 2.11 -2.64 0.62
CA VAL A 35 3.45 -2.09 0.43
C VAL A 35 3.42 -0.81 -0.41
N SER A 36 4.52 -0.06 -0.35
CA SER A 36 4.73 1.09 -1.24
C SER A 36 4.77 0.66 -2.69
N TRP A 37 3.71 0.96 -3.43
CA TRP A 37 3.58 0.61 -4.84
C TRP A 37 4.40 1.53 -5.73
N ARG A 38 5.23 0.93 -6.59
CA ARG A 38 5.92 1.63 -7.67
C ARG A 38 5.38 1.15 -9.00
N ALA A 39 4.74 2.06 -9.74
CA ALA A 39 4.31 1.77 -11.09
C ALA A 39 5.52 1.66 -12.03
N CYS A 40 5.43 0.83 -13.05
CA CYS A 40 6.42 0.80 -14.11
C CYS A 40 6.57 2.19 -14.74
N GLY A 41 7.81 2.70 -14.84
CA GLY A 41 8.08 4.03 -15.39
C GLY A 41 7.71 4.17 -16.87
N GLY A 42 7.69 3.07 -17.64
CA GLY A 42 7.30 3.08 -19.05
C GLY A 42 5.79 3.00 -19.23
N CYS A 43 5.18 1.88 -18.85
CA CYS A 43 3.77 1.64 -19.14
C CYS A 43 2.79 2.15 -18.07
N ARG A 44 3.25 2.37 -16.83
CA ARG A 44 2.43 2.69 -15.63
C ARG A 44 1.23 1.75 -15.39
N LYS A 45 1.22 0.56 -16.02
CA LYS A 45 0.15 -0.45 -15.95
C LYS A 45 0.40 -1.51 -14.88
N THR A 46 1.65 -1.94 -14.73
CA THR A 46 2.05 -2.92 -13.70
C THR A 46 2.67 -2.23 -12.50
N TYR A 47 2.37 -2.74 -11.31
CA TYR A 47 2.88 -2.24 -10.03
C TYR A 47 3.79 -3.27 -9.39
N TYR A 48 4.86 -2.78 -8.79
CA TYR A 48 5.83 -3.60 -8.07
C TYR A 48 6.02 -3.04 -6.66
N CYS A 49 6.28 -3.92 -5.71
CA CYS A 49 6.63 -3.53 -4.34
C CYS A 49 8.02 -2.88 -4.23
N GLY A 50 8.88 -3.07 -5.25
CA GLY A 50 10.23 -2.54 -5.27
C GLY A 50 10.89 -2.61 -6.65
N LYS A 51 12.04 -1.94 -6.78
CA LYS A 51 12.84 -1.94 -8.02
C LYS A 51 13.41 -3.32 -8.33
N GLU A 52 13.76 -4.08 -7.31
CA GLU A 52 14.17 -5.49 -7.45
C GLU A 52 13.11 -6.32 -8.15
N CYS A 53 11.84 -6.19 -7.74
CA CYS A 53 10.76 -6.94 -8.34
C CYS A 53 10.49 -6.53 -9.79
N GLN A 54 10.53 -5.22 -10.07
CA GLN A 54 10.43 -4.71 -11.43
C GLN A 54 11.56 -5.22 -12.33
N ARG A 55 12.82 -5.13 -11.87
CA ARG A 55 14.01 -5.50 -12.68
C ARG A 55 14.03 -6.97 -12.99
N ALA A 56 13.65 -7.79 -12.03
CA ALA A 56 13.66 -9.21 -12.26
C ALA A 56 12.44 -9.65 -13.10
N ASP A 57 11.29 -8.96 -13.02
CA ASP A 57 10.13 -9.22 -13.90
C ASP A 57 10.33 -8.63 -15.30
N TRP A 58 11.26 -7.68 -15.45
CA TRP A 58 11.58 -7.00 -16.70
C TRP A 58 11.69 -7.87 -17.96
N PRO A 59 12.40 -9.03 -18.00
CA PRO A 59 12.44 -9.86 -19.21
C PRO A 59 11.05 -10.27 -19.70
N SER A 60 10.13 -10.60 -18.79
CA SER A 60 8.74 -10.97 -19.10
C SER A 60 7.86 -9.74 -19.31
N HIS A 61 8.03 -8.71 -18.47
CA HIS A 61 7.26 -7.47 -18.58
C HIS A 61 7.57 -6.68 -19.84
N LYS A 62 8.82 -6.69 -20.32
CA LYS A 62 9.27 -5.89 -21.47
C LYS A 62 8.42 -6.14 -22.71
N GLU A 63 8.02 -7.39 -22.95
CA GLU A 63 7.18 -7.77 -24.10
C GLU A 63 5.77 -7.16 -24.01
N THR A 64 5.25 -7.00 -22.78
CA THR A 64 3.91 -6.46 -22.51
C THR A 64 3.94 -4.99 -22.08
N CYS A 65 5.12 -4.39 -21.94
CA CYS A 65 5.34 -3.02 -21.48
C CYS A 65 4.96 -2.02 -22.58
N LYS A 66 3.66 -1.73 -22.69
CA LYS A 66 3.13 -0.71 -23.59
C LYS A 66 3.22 0.67 -22.94
N THR A 67 4.30 1.41 -23.26
CA THR A 67 4.36 2.86 -23.04
C THR A 67 3.23 3.51 -23.82
N SER A 68 2.40 4.29 -23.13
CA SER A 68 1.36 5.14 -23.73
C SER A 68 1.79 6.58 -23.60
#